data_AF-A0A6L7Z4S2-F1
#
_entry.id   AF-A0A6L7Z4S2-F1
#
_cell.length_a   1.000
_cell.length_b   1.000
_cell.length_c   1.000
_cell.angle_alpha   90.00
_cell.angle_beta   90.00
_cell.angle_gamma   90.00
#
_symmetry.space_group_name_H-M   'P 1'
#
loop_
_entity.id
_entity.type
_entity.pdbx_description
1 polymer ?
#
loop_
_entity_poly.entity_id
_entity_poly.type
_entity_poly.pdbx_seq_one_letter_code
_entity_poly.pdbx_strand_id
1 'polypeptide(L)'
;MAVTPGDLPSSGAPANIDVVELTAVQVHEDLLASRYTVTELTQAFLDRIARYEDHYNAFISMNPEVLQIAAALDAELATTGPRGPLHGVPVVIKDNLDYGGMVTTAGFDGFSAAAGGVDMVPGDDAVAVERLRG
;
A
#
# COMPACT_ATOMS: atom_id res chain seq x y z
N MET A 1 -12.14 2.84 7.52
CA MET A 1 -12.81 1.56 7.16
C MET A 1 -11.88 0.86 6.18
N ALA A 2 -11.20 -0.21 6.63
CA ALA A 2 -10.33 -0.98 5.74
C ALA A 2 -11.17 -1.67 4.66
N VAL A 3 -10.61 -1.77 3.46
CA VAL A 3 -11.30 -2.32 2.31
C VAL A 3 -10.89 -3.78 2.16
N THR A 4 -11.85 -4.65 1.86
CA THR A 4 -11.53 -6.06 1.56
C THR A 4 -10.83 -6.14 0.20
N PRO A 5 -9.99 -7.16 -0.07
CA PRO A 5 -9.29 -7.26 -1.35
C PRO A 5 -10.19 -7.29 -2.60
N GLY A 6 -11.50 -7.54 -2.43
CA GLY A 6 -12.50 -7.48 -3.50
C GLY A 6 -12.90 -6.06 -3.95
N ASP A 7 -12.62 -5.01 -3.18
CA ASP A 7 -13.03 -3.62 -3.52
C ASP A 7 -11.84 -2.68 -3.80
N LEU A 8 -10.78 -3.18 -4.44
CA LEU A 8 -9.59 -2.39 -4.77
C LEU A 8 -9.94 -1.16 -5.62
N PRO A 9 -9.43 0.04 -5.28
CA PRO A 9 -9.67 1.23 -6.07
C PRO A 9 -8.90 1.17 -7.41
N SER A 10 -9.49 1.68 -8.49
CA SER A 10 -8.86 1.76 -9.82
C SER A 10 -8.78 3.19 -10.34
N SER A 11 -7.63 3.61 -10.88
CA SER A 11 -7.51 4.84 -11.67
C SER A 11 -6.84 4.61 -13.02
N GLY A 12 -7.53 4.93 -14.12
CA GLY A 12 -6.93 5.19 -15.45
C GLY A 12 -6.21 4.04 -16.16
N ALA A 13 -5.92 4.19 -17.46
CA ALA A 13 -5.35 3.13 -18.30
C ALA A 13 -3.95 2.68 -17.82
N PRO A 14 -3.64 1.37 -17.82
CA PRO A 14 -2.41 0.88 -17.23
C PRO A 14 -1.18 1.22 -18.09
N ALA A 15 -0.20 1.90 -17.49
CA ALA A 15 1.18 1.73 -17.91
C ALA A 15 1.53 0.24 -17.74
N ASN A 16 2.06 -0.42 -18.77
CA ASN A 16 2.45 -1.82 -18.68
C ASN A 16 3.77 -1.96 -17.88
N ILE A 17 3.67 -1.77 -16.56
CA ILE A 17 4.77 -1.91 -15.62
C ILE A 17 4.82 -3.38 -15.19
N ASP A 18 5.91 -4.08 -15.54
CA ASP A 18 6.15 -5.41 -14.99
C ASP A 18 6.71 -5.26 -13.57
N VAL A 19 5.86 -5.53 -12.58
CA VAL A 19 6.21 -5.46 -11.16
C VAL A 19 6.94 -6.71 -10.66
N VAL A 20 7.06 -7.76 -11.49
CA VAL A 20 7.73 -9.01 -11.09
C VAL A 20 9.24 -8.78 -11.02
N GLU A 21 9.84 -9.13 -9.87
CA GLU A 21 11.28 -8.93 -9.58
C GLU A 21 11.75 -7.46 -9.61
N LEU A 22 10.82 -6.50 -9.62
CA LEU A 22 11.14 -5.08 -9.54
C LEU A 22 11.71 -4.76 -8.14
N THR A 23 12.95 -4.30 -8.08
CA THR A 23 13.61 -3.98 -6.81
C THR A 23 13.27 -2.57 -6.34
N ALA A 24 13.33 -2.32 -5.03
CA ALA A 24 13.13 -0.97 -4.47
C ALA A 24 14.12 0.06 -5.02
N VAL A 25 15.36 -0.36 -5.34
CA VAL A 25 16.37 0.50 -5.97
C VAL A 25 15.93 0.90 -7.38
N GLN A 26 15.46 -0.06 -8.19
CA GLN A 26 14.95 0.23 -9.53
C GLN A 26 13.70 1.12 -9.49
N VAL A 27 12.78 0.89 -8.55
CA VAL A 27 11.62 1.78 -8.35
C VAL A 27 12.10 3.21 -8.13
N HIS A 28 13.04 3.42 -7.21
CA HIS A 28 13.54 4.76 -6.92
C HIS A 28 14.19 5.41 -8.16
N GLU A 29 15.07 4.68 -8.85
CA GLU A 29 15.75 5.18 -10.06
C GLU A 29 14.76 5.50 -11.18
N ASP A 30 13.75 4.66 -11.41
CA ASP A 30 12.77 4.82 -12.47
C ASP A 30 11.79 5.96 -12.19
N LEU A 31 11.40 6.18 -10.93
CA LEU A 31 10.60 7.35 -10.52
C LEU A 31 11.39 8.66 -10.75
N LEU A 32 12.67 8.70 -10.38
CA LEU A 32 13.53 9.86 -10.63
C LEU A 32 13.78 10.11 -12.13
N ALA A 33 13.81 9.04 -12.93
CA ALA A 33 13.89 9.11 -14.39
C ALA A 33 12.53 9.37 -15.06
N SER A 34 11.44 9.52 -14.29
CA SER A 34 10.07 9.72 -14.78
C SER A 34 9.62 8.65 -15.79
N ARG A 35 10.04 7.39 -15.60
CA ARG A 35 9.57 6.27 -16.45
C ARG A 35 8.10 5.93 -16.20
N TYR A 36 7.66 6.13 -14.97
CA TYR A 36 6.29 6.01 -14.51
C TYR A 36 6.14 6.84 -13.23
N THR A 37 4.91 7.02 -12.79
CA THR A 37 4.51 7.68 -11.54
C THR A 37 4.33 6.69 -10.40
N VAL A 38 4.33 7.17 -9.16
CA VAL A 38 3.98 6.40 -7.96
C VAL A 38 2.55 5.88 -8.07
N THR A 39 1.62 6.69 -8.63
CA THR A 39 0.24 6.27 -8.87
C THR A 39 0.15 5.11 -9.85
N GLU A 40 0.85 5.17 -11.00
CA GLU A 40 0.88 4.07 -11.97
C GLU A 40 1.51 2.80 -11.40
N LEU A 41 2.63 2.92 -10.66
CA LEU A 41 3.27 1.79 -10.00
C LEU A 41 2.34 1.14 -8.98
N THR A 42 1.68 1.96 -8.15
CA THR A 42 0.73 1.49 -7.14
C THR A 42 -0.43 0.75 -7.81
N GLN A 43 -1.00 1.30 -8.88
CA GLN A 43 -2.07 0.64 -9.64
C GLN A 43 -1.61 -0.70 -10.22
N ALA A 44 -0.39 -0.79 -10.76
CA ALA A 44 0.14 -2.05 -11.28
C ALA A 44 0.26 -3.15 -10.21
N PHE A 45 0.63 -2.79 -8.98
CA PHE A 45 0.58 -3.72 -7.85
C PHE A 45 -0.84 -4.11 -7.45
N LEU A 46 -1.77 -3.15 -7.36
CA LEU A 46 -3.18 -3.43 -7.03
C LEU A 46 -3.82 -4.36 -8.09
N ASP A 47 -3.54 -4.13 -9.38
CA ASP A 47 -4.02 -4.98 -10.48
C ASP A 47 -3.50 -6.41 -10.36
N ARG A 48 -2.23 -6.58 -9.94
CA ARG A 48 -1.66 -7.90 -9.68
C ARG A 48 -2.30 -8.57 -8.46
N ILE A 49 -2.54 -7.82 -7.37
CA ILE A 49 -3.23 -8.34 -6.19
C ILE A 49 -4.63 -8.81 -6.60
N ALA A 50 -5.41 -7.96 -7.26
CA ALA A 50 -6.75 -8.30 -7.76
C ALA A 50 -6.77 -9.58 -8.60
N ARG A 51 -5.73 -9.82 -9.40
CA ARG A 51 -5.62 -11.00 -10.27
C ARG A 51 -5.37 -12.31 -9.52
N TYR A 52 -4.65 -12.28 -8.40
CA TYR A 52 -4.13 -13.49 -7.76
C TYR A 52 -4.64 -13.71 -6.34
N GLU A 53 -5.29 -12.73 -5.73
CA GLU A 53 -5.63 -12.77 -4.32
C GLU A 53 -6.67 -13.85 -3.99
N ASP A 54 -7.62 -14.13 -4.89
CA ASP A 54 -8.56 -15.25 -4.74
C ASP A 54 -7.86 -16.62 -4.59
N HIS A 55 -6.63 -16.75 -5.10
CA HIS A 55 -5.85 -17.98 -5.00
C HIS A 55 -4.94 -18.01 -3.76
N TYR A 56 -4.23 -16.92 -3.50
CA TYR A 56 -3.21 -16.89 -2.44
C TYR A 56 -3.73 -16.42 -1.08
N ASN A 57 -4.75 -15.55 -1.05
CA ASN A 57 -5.31 -14.95 0.15
C ASN A 57 -4.20 -14.40 1.08
N ALA A 58 -3.32 -13.56 0.52
CA ALA A 58 -2.14 -13.03 1.18
C ALA A 58 -2.40 -11.75 2.00
N PHE A 59 -3.49 -11.04 1.73
CA PHE A 59 -3.82 -9.74 2.32
C PHE A 59 -5.08 -9.82 3.17
N ILE A 60 -5.02 -9.29 4.40
CA ILE A 60 -6.17 -9.21 5.30
C ILE A 60 -6.99 -7.95 5.03
N SER A 61 -6.30 -6.82 4.81
CA SER A 61 -6.90 -5.49 4.66
C SER A 61 -6.13 -4.67 3.64
N MET A 62 -6.85 -3.90 2.83
CA MET A 62 -6.27 -2.92 1.91
C MET A 62 -6.49 -1.50 2.44
N ASN A 63 -5.48 -0.64 2.27
CA ASN A 63 -5.57 0.77 2.64
C ASN A 63 -6.45 1.52 1.60
N PRO A 64 -7.62 2.06 1.98
CA PRO A 64 -8.51 2.78 1.05
C PRO A 64 -7.87 4.03 0.44
N GLU A 65 -6.89 4.62 1.14
CA GLU A 65 -6.26 5.88 0.76
C GLU A 65 -5.01 5.66 -0.13
N VAL A 66 -4.67 4.42 -0.46
CA VAL A 66 -3.39 4.09 -1.12
C VAL A 66 -3.14 4.88 -2.42
N LEU A 67 -4.16 5.06 -3.27
CA LEU A 67 -4.03 5.86 -4.49
C LEU A 67 -3.98 7.37 -4.23
N GLN A 68 -4.64 7.86 -3.16
CA GLN A 68 -4.51 9.26 -2.75
C GLN A 68 -3.10 9.56 -2.22
N ILE A 69 -2.55 8.63 -1.43
CA ILE A 69 -1.17 8.73 -0.93
C ILE A 69 -0.19 8.70 -2.11
N ALA A 70 -0.38 7.80 -3.08
CA ALA A 70 0.44 7.73 -4.28
C ALA A 70 0.42 9.05 -5.08
N ALA A 71 -0.76 9.62 -5.32
CA ALA A 71 -0.90 10.90 -6.02
C ALA A 71 -0.25 12.07 -5.27
N ALA A 72 -0.30 12.06 -3.94
CA ALA A 72 0.40 13.06 -3.12
C ALA A 72 1.93 12.94 -3.25
N LEU A 73 2.45 11.70 -3.28
CA LEU A 73 3.88 11.44 -3.48
C LEU A 73 4.37 11.82 -4.88
N ASP A 74 3.53 11.68 -5.91
CA ASP A 74 3.82 12.19 -7.26
C ASP A 74 3.97 13.71 -7.27
N ALA A 75 3.02 14.43 -6.65
CA ALA A 75 3.06 15.88 -6.55
C ALA A 75 4.28 16.37 -5.75
N GLU A 76 4.63 15.68 -4.69
CA GLU A 76 5.80 15.98 -3.87
C GLU A 76 7.10 15.74 -4.64
N LEU A 77 7.22 14.61 -5.35
CA LEU A 77 8.40 14.33 -6.16
C LEU A 77 8.67 15.45 -7.18
N ALA A 78 7.60 15.95 -7.80
CA ALA A 78 7.68 17.03 -8.79
C ALA A 78 8.04 18.41 -8.20
N THR A 79 7.76 18.64 -6.90
CA THR A 79 7.88 19.98 -6.29
C THR A 79 9.06 20.11 -5.33
N THR A 80 9.30 19.11 -4.49
CA THR A 80 10.36 19.11 -3.47
C THR A 80 11.42 18.06 -3.71
N GLY A 81 11.18 17.10 -4.61
CA GLY A 81 12.03 15.92 -4.80
C GLY A 81 11.66 14.79 -3.84
N PRO A 82 12.42 13.67 -3.87
CA PRO A 82 12.11 12.49 -3.06
C PRO A 82 12.36 12.73 -1.57
N ARG A 83 11.51 12.18 -0.69
CA ARG A 83 11.72 12.15 0.77
C ARG A 83 12.98 11.38 1.17
N GLY A 84 13.32 10.38 0.37
CA GLY A 84 14.42 9.46 0.63
C GLY A 84 14.41 8.28 -0.34
N PRO A 85 15.23 7.24 -0.08
CA PRO A 85 15.39 6.10 -0.99
C PRO A 85 14.13 5.24 -1.15
N LEU A 86 13.14 5.37 -0.25
CA LEU A 86 11.87 4.64 -0.31
C LEU A 86 10.70 5.49 -0.82
N HIS A 87 10.95 6.72 -1.31
CA HIS A 87 9.90 7.57 -1.86
C HIS A 87 9.14 6.83 -2.96
N GLY A 88 7.83 6.62 -2.77
CA GLY A 88 6.96 5.96 -3.73
C GLY A 88 7.10 4.43 -3.83
N VAL A 89 7.92 3.79 -3.00
CA VAL A 89 8.03 2.32 -2.96
C VAL A 89 6.83 1.74 -2.19
N PRO A 90 5.98 0.89 -2.81
CA PRO A 90 4.87 0.25 -2.10
C PRO A 90 5.37 -0.74 -1.03
N VAL A 91 4.77 -0.70 0.15
CA VAL A 91 5.14 -1.58 1.28
C VAL A 91 3.88 -2.25 1.83
N VAL A 92 3.98 -3.54 2.11
CA VAL A 92 2.96 -4.31 2.83
C VAL A 92 3.37 -4.42 4.30
N ILE A 93 2.47 -4.03 5.19
CA ILE A 93 2.67 -4.14 6.63
C ILE A 93 2.05 -5.44 7.12
N LYS A 94 2.80 -6.22 7.89
CA LYS A 94 2.27 -7.42 8.52
C LYS A 94 1.23 -7.00 9.57
N ASP A 95 0.08 -7.69 9.60
CA ASP A 95 -1.10 -7.37 10.43
C ASP A 95 -0.88 -7.47 11.96
N ASN A 96 0.35 -7.73 12.43
CA ASN A 96 0.72 -7.61 13.83
C ASN A 96 1.46 -6.30 14.16
N LEU A 97 1.54 -5.38 13.19
CA LEU A 97 2.06 -4.02 13.35
C LEU A 97 0.92 -3.05 13.10
N ASP A 98 0.76 -2.12 14.04
CA ASP A 98 -0.30 -1.12 13.97
C ASP A 98 -0.09 -0.14 12.80
N TYR A 99 -1.16 0.06 12.03
CA TYR A 99 -1.35 1.18 11.13
C TYR A 99 -2.54 1.99 11.65
N GLY A 100 -2.30 3.22 12.07
CA GLY A 100 -3.27 4.07 12.74
C GLY A 100 -4.55 4.24 11.91
N GLY A 101 -5.71 4.00 12.54
CA GLY A 101 -7.02 4.10 11.90
C GLY A 101 -7.43 2.91 11.03
N MET A 102 -6.59 1.87 10.92
CA MET A 102 -6.94 0.58 10.32
C MET A 102 -7.09 -0.51 11.39
N VAL A 103 -7.77 -1.60 11.06
CA VAL A 103 -7.91 -2.75 11.99
C VAL A 103 -6.61 -3.53 12.01
N THR A 104 -6.08 -3.82 13.21
CA THR A 104 -4.96 -4.74 13.44
C THR A 104 -5.53 -6.02 14.06
N THR A 105 -5.50 -7.15 13.35
CA THR A 105 -6.06 -8.40 13.90
C THR A 105 -5.02 -9.28 14.59
N ALA A 106 -3.73 -9.08 14.28
CA ALA A 106 -2.64 -10.00 14.63
C ALA A 106 -2.91 -11.47 14.23
N GLY A 107 -3.79 -11.69 13.25
CA GLY A 107 -4.27 -13.02 12.84
C GLY A 107 -5.19 -13.70 13.86
N PHE A 108 -5.83 -12.96 14.76
CA PHE A 108 -6.75 -13.49 15.77
C PHE A 108 -8.18 -12.97 15.56
N ASP A 109 -9.13 -13.89 15.36
CA ASP A 109 -10.54 -13.58 15.08
C ASP A 109 -11.20 -12.66 16.13
N GLY A 110 -10.79 -12.76 17.40
CA GLY A 110 -11.31 -11.92 18.47
C GLY A 110 -11.06 -10.43 18.27
N PHE A 111 -10.08 -10.06 17.44
CA PHE A 111 -9.72 -8.67 17.12
C PHE A 111 -10.35 -8.15 15.81
N SER A 112 -11.28 -8.90 15.23
CA SER A 112 -12.02 -8.50 14.03
C SER A 112 -13.52 -8.69 14.19
N ALA A 113 -14.29 -7.62 13.99
CA ALA A 113 -15.75 -7.70 13.97
C ALA A 113 -16.26 -8.58 12.82
N ALA A 114 -15.55 -8.62 11.69
CA ALA A 114 -15.89 -9.47 10.55
C ALA A 114 -15.82 -10.97 10.87
N ALA A 115 -14.98 -11.36 11.85
CA ALA A 115 -14.84 -12.73 12.34
C ALA A 115 -15.67 -13.00 13.62
N GLY A 116 -16.53 -12.06 14.04
CA GLY A 116 -17.37 -12.17 15.23
C GLY A 116 -16.71 -11.68 16.53
N GLY A 117 -15.54 -11.07 16.45
CA GLY A 117 -14.85 -10.38 17.53
C GLY A 117 -15.18 -8.89 17.62
N VAL A 118 -14.19 -8.09 18.02
CA VAL A 118 -14.27 -6.63 18.11
C VAL A 118 -13.09 -6.03 17.35
N ASP A 119 -13.33 -5.07 16.47
CA ASP A 119 -12.27 -4.40 15.72
C ASP A 119 -11.30 -3.68 16.65
N MET A 120 -10.04 -4.10 16.60
CA MET A 120 -8.94 -3.40 17.27
C MET A 120 -8.36 -2.35 16.33
N VAL A 121 -8.73 -1.09 16.54
CA VAL A 121 -8.29 0.04 15.71
C VAL A 121 -7.34 0.92 16.52
N PRO A 122 -6.00 0.75 16.37
CA PRO A 122 -5.02 1.64 17.00
C PRO A 122 -5.20 3.10 16.55
N GLY A 123 -4.95 4.04 17.47
CA GLY A 123 -4.92 5.46 17.16
C GLY A 123 -3.62 5.89 16.46
N ASP A 124 -2.51 5.24 16.81
CA ASP A 124 -1.17 5.59 16.35
C ASP A 124 -0.59 4.49 15.44
N ASP A 125 0.37 4.87 14.59
CA ASP A 125 1.21 3.93 13.85
C ASP A 125 2.21 3.24 14.79
N ALA A 126 2.55 1.98 14.49
CA ALA A 126 3.76 1.40 15.07
C ALA A 126 4.99 2.21 14.62
N VAL A 127 6.02 2.33 15.48
CA VAL A 127 7.23 3.13 15.20
C VAL A 127 7.90 2.78 13.86
N ALA A 128 7.84 1.51 13.45
CA ALA A 128 8.37 1.09 12.15
C ALA A 128 7.55 1.66 10.97
N VAL A 129 6.22 1.70 11.10
CA VAL A 129 5.31 2.27 10.10
C VAL A 129 5.48 3.78 10.03
N GLU A 130 5.57 4.47 11.17
CA GLU A 130 5.84 5.91 11.23
C GLU A 130 7.11 6.28 10.45
N ARG A 131 8.20 5.54 10.65
CA ARG A 131 9.47 5.76 9.94
C ARG A 131 9.45 5.44 8.45
N LEU A 132 8.55 4.56 8.00
CA LEU A 132 8.38 4.26 6.58
C LEU A 132 7.58 5.36 5.86
N ARG A 133 6.73 6.09 6.58
CA ARG A 133 5.92 7.18 6.04
C ARG A 133 6.66 8.52 5.98
N GLY A 134 7.60 8.74 6.91
CA GLY A 134 8.46 9.93 6.98
C GLY A 134 9.52 9.94 5.89
#